data_AF-A0A7J4P010-F1
#
_entry.id   AF-A0A7J4P010-F1
#
_cell.length_a   1.000
_cell.length_b   1.000
_cell.length_c   1.000
_cell.angle_alpha   90.00
_cell.angle_beta   90.00
_cell.angle_gamma   90.00
#
_symmetry.space_group_name_H-M   'P 1'
#
loop_
_entity.id
_entity.type
_entity.pdbx_description
1 polymer ?
#
loop_
_entity_poly.entity_id
_entity_poly.type
_entity_poly.pdbx_seq_one_letter_code
_entity_poly.pdbx_strand_id
1 'polypeptide(L)'
;MKPEQLKKGDLILVRWTDASDTTATLEEHKEKPEANCKDWGVFLGISGTKHRFIIVGKDVAETNREWGATRIPAELVEEIKLILPRDEVSHIIGEVEALSRRIRLRKHRRGEARDVHVY
;
A
#
# COMPACT_ATOMS: atom_id res chain seq x y z
N MET A 1 1.65 -6.71 13.15
CA MET A 1 3.12 -6.74 12.94
C MET A 1 3.64 -5.33 12.77
N LYS A 2 4.91 -5.07 13.09
CA LYS A 2 5.53 -3.77 12.80
C LYS A 2 6.01 -3.72 11.33
N PRO A 3 5.96 -2.56 10.65
CA PRO A 3 6.42 -2.43 9.26
C PRO A 3 7.86 -2.90 9.04
N GLU A 4 8.73 -2.73 10.04
CA GLU A 4 10.15 -3.08 9.97
C GLU A 4 10.40 -4.60 9.93
N GLN A 5 9.38 -5.41 10.26
CA GLN A 5 9.46 -6.87 10.23
C GLN A 5 9.07 -7.45 8.86
N LEU A 6 8.53 -6.62 7.96
CA LEU A 6 8.07 -7.04 6.64
C LEU A 6 9.22 -7.06 5.62
N LYS A 7 9.19 -8.04 4.73
CA LYS A 7 10.06 -8.11 3.57
C LYS A 7 9.32 -7.55 2.36
N LYS A 8 10.01 -6.78 1.51
CA LYS A 8 9.44 -6.37 0.21
C LYS A 8 8.99 -7.62 -0.53
N GLY A 9 7.76 -7.64 -1.05
CA GLY A 9 7.18 -8.81 -1.69
C GLY A 9 6.21 -9.59 -0.82
N ASP A 10 6.18 -9.37 0.50
CA ASP A 10 5.16 -9.95 1.38
C ASP A 10 3.76 -9.48 0.96
N LEU A 11 2.79 -10.39 0.91
CA LEU A 11 1.39 -10.03 0.74
C LEU A 11 0.81 -9.69 2.12
N ILE A 12 0.29 -8.48 2.27
CA ILE A 12 -0.18 -7.95 3.55
C ILE A 12 -1.60 -7.40 3.47
N LEU A 13 -2.29 -7.41 4.62
CA LEU A 13 -3.49 -6.61 4.88
C LEU A 13 -3.10 -5.52 5.87
N VAL A 14 -3.45 -4.28 5.54
CA VAL A 14 -3.25 -3.08 6.36
C VAL A 14 -4.62 -2.54 6.74
N ARG A 15 -4.85 -2.39 8.05
CA ARG A 15 -5.99 -1.66 8.60
C ARG A 15 -5.49 -0.30 9.05
N TRP A 16 -6.13 0.76 8.57
CA TRP A 16 -5.67 2.12 8.80
C TRP A 16 -6.84 3.09 8.80
N THR A 17 -6.66 4.22 9.47
CA THR A 17 -7.64 5.30 9.48
C THR A 17 -7.38 6.21 8.30
N ASP A 18 -8.35 6.34 7.40
CA ASP A 18 -8.26 7.26 6.28
C ASP A 18 -8.55 8.69 6.73
N ALA A 19 -7.72 9.58 6.22
CA ALA A 19 -7.68 11.02 6.48
C ALA A 19 -7.97 11.80 5.18
N SER A 20 -8.61 11.15 4.20
CA SER A 20 -8.71 11.65 2.84
C SER A 20 -9.73 12.76 2.64
N ASP A 21 -10.59 13.07 3.61
CA ASP A 21 -11.55 14.17 3.47
C ASP A 21 -11.12 15.39 4.29
N THR A 22 -11.04 16.53 3.60
CA THR A 22 -10.80 17.89 4.13
C THR A 22 -9.48 18.20 4.84
N THR A 23 -8.74 19.18 4.29
CA THR A 23 -7.96 20.31 4.91
C THR A 23 -7.34 20.21 6.32
N ALA A 24 -7.33 19.07 6.97
CA ALA A 24 -6.93 18.86 8.34
C ALA A 24 -5.53 18.26 8.41
N THR A 25 -4.87 18.49 9.52
CA THR A 25 -3.54 18.01 9.84
C THR A 25 -3.61 16.55 10.30
N LEU A 26 -2.48 15.83 10.20
CA LEU A 26 -2.36 14.45 10.67
C LEU A 26 -2.70 14.26 12.16
N GLU A 27 -2.58 15.31 12.97
CA GLU A 27 -2.96 15.29 14.39
C GLU A 27 -4.47 15.28 14.57
N GLU A 28 -5.20 16.11 13.82
CA GLU A 28 -6.66 16.20 13.86
C GLU A 28 -7.34 14.89 13.43
N HIS A 29 -6.79 14.19 12.44
CA HIS A 29 -7.32 12.89 12.02
C HIS A 29 -7.11 11.76 13.04
N LYS A 30 -6.11 11.86 13.93
CA LYS A 30 -5.94 10.88 15.01
C LYS A 30 -6.99 11.04 16.10
N GLU A 31 -7.42 12.27 16.36
CA GLU A 31 -8.45 12.56 17.37
C GLU A 31 -9.86 12.22 16.88
N LYS A 32 -10.11 12.32 15.57
CA LYS A 32 -11.42 12.02 14.98
C LYS A 32 -11.30 11.21 13.67
N PRO A 33 -11.12 9.88 13.76
CA PRO A 33 -11.12 8.98 12.61
C PRO A 33 -12.36 9.15 11.74
N GLU A 34 -12.17 9.53 10.47
CA GLU A 34 -13.29 9.76 9.54
C GLU A 34 -13.76 8.47 8.88
N ALA A 35 -12.81 7.59 8.51
CA ALA A 35 -13.11 6.27 7.95
C ALA A 35 -12.04 5.24 8.34
N ASN A 36 -12.48 4.02 8.68
CA ASN A 36 -11.58 2.89 8.86
C ASN A 36 -11.45 2.12 7.55
N CYS A 37 -10.27 2.15 6.96
CA CYS A 37 -9.95 1.53 5.69
C CYS A 37 -9.22 0.20 5.88
N LYS A 38 -9.40 -0.69 4.90
CA LYS A 38 -8.67 -1.94 4.77
C LYS A 38 -8.07 -2.00 3.38
N ASP A 39 -6.76 -2.06 3.33
CA ASP A 39 -6.00 -2.21 2.09
C ASP A 39 -5.19 -3.50 2.13
N TRP A 40 -5.30 -4.34 1.11
CA TRP A 40 -4.41 -5.49 0.93
C TRP A 40 -3.59 -5.39 -0.34
N GLY A 41 -2.43 -6.03 -0.36
CA GLY A 41 -1.55 -6.05 -1.51
C GLY A 41 -0.09 -6.37 -1.16
N VAL A 42 0.79 -6.29 -2.15
CA VAL A 42 2.21 -6.60 -1.98
C VAL A 42 2.92 -5.44 -1.27
N PHE A 43 3.65 -5.71 -0.20
CA PHE A 43 4.47 -4.72 0.47
C PHE A 43 5.65 -4.31 -0.42
N LEU A 44 5.67 -3.04 -0.84
CA LEU A 44 6.71 -2.49 -1.72
C LEU A 44 7.80 -1.76 -0.93
N GLY A 45 7.59 -1.55 0.38
CA GLY A 45 8.54 -0.94 1.30
C GLY A 45 7.97 0.29 2.01
N ILE A 46 8.87 1.01 2.66
CA ILE A 46 8.59 2.27 3.35
C ILE A 46 9.24 3.41 2.57
N SER A 47 8.54 4.53 2.42
CA SER A 47 9.07 5.75 1.79
C SER A 47 8.89 6.97 2.69
N GLY A 48 9.62 8.04 2.40
CA GLY A 48 9.55 9.31 3.15
C GLY A 48 10.48 9.34 4.36
N THR A 49 11.09 10.51 4.58
CA THR A 49 12.05 10.75 5.67
C THR A 49 11.38 11.38 6.89
N LYS A 50 10.61 12.46 6.69
CA LYS A 50 9.90 13.19 7.75
C LYS A 50 8.61 12.46 8.18
N HIS A 51 7.79 12.07 7.22
CA HIS A 51 6.60 11.24 7.42
C HIS A 51 6.84 9.93 6.70
N ARG A 52 6.76 8.81 7.42
CA ARG A 52 6.94 7.47 6.85
C ARG A 52 5.63 7.00 6.24
N PHE A 53 5.71 6.43 5.04
CA PHE A 53 4.57 5.86 4.32
C PHE A 53 4.82 4.40 4.01
N ILE A 54 3.85 3.55 4.33
CA ILE A 54 3.80 2.16 3.88
C ILE A 54 3.29 2.15 2.44
N ILE A 55 4.00 1.44 1.55
CA ILE A 55 3.64 1.34 0.14
C ILE A 55 3.08 -0.05 -0.12
N VAL A 56 1.81 -0.12 -0.54
CA VAL A 56 1.09 -1.37 -0.80
C VAL A 56 0.75 -1.44 -2.29
N GLY A 57 1.37 -2.36 -3.01
CA GLY A 57 1.12 -2.64 -4.43
C GLY A 57 -0.19 -3.39 -4.63
N LYS A 58 -1.07 -2.85 -5.48
CA LYS A 58 -2.41 -3.37 -5.77
C LYS A 58 -2.46 -4.18 -7.04
N ASP A 59 -1.79 -3.69 -8.07
CA ASP A 59 -1.69 -4.29 -9.38
C ASP A 59 -0.27 -4.07 -9.93
N VAL A 60 0.17 -4.97 -10.81
CA VAL A 60 1.43 -4.83 -11.55
C VAL A 60 1.15 -5.05 -13.03
N ALA A 61 1.65 -4.16 -13.87
CA ALA A 61 1.62 -4.35 -15.32
C ALA A 61 2.79 -5.24 -15.74
N GLU A 62 2.51 -6.45 -16.20
CA GLU A 62 3.52 -7.47 -16.55
C GLU A 62 4.55 -6.96 -17.57
N THR A 63 4.10 -6.20 -18.58
CA THR A 63 4.93 -5.73 -19.69
C THR A 63 6.08 -4.80 -19.26
N ASN A 64 5.84 -3.91 -18.30
CA ASN A 64 6.80 -2.89 -17.88
C ASN A 64 7.16 -2.94 -16.38
N ARG A 65 6.57 -3.87 -15.65
CA ARG A 65 6.72 -4.09 -14.20
C ARG A 65 6.41 -2.84 -13.37
N GLU A 66 5.45 -2.03 -13.84
CA GLU A 66 4.98 -0.86 -13.11
C GLU A 66 3.88 -1.26 -12.12
N TRP A 67 4.06 -0.82 -10.87
CA TRP A 67 3.13 -1.13 -9.79
C TRP A 67 2.12 0.00 -9.59
N GLY A 68 0.83 -0.30 -9.64
CA GLY A 68 -0.19 0.52 -9.02
C GLY A 68 -0.12 0.32 -7.50
N ALA A 69 -0.09 1.41 -6.72
CA ALA A 69 0.13 1.32 -5.28
C ALA A 69 -0.59 2.39 -4.48
N THR A 70 -1.00 2.02 -3.26
CA THR A 70 -1.49 2.95 -2.23
C THR A 70 -0.33 3.34 -1.31
N ARG A 71 -0.27 4.62 -0.92
CA ARG A 71 0.70 5.13 0.06
C ARG A 71 -0.05 5.49 1.34
N ILE A 72 0.20 4.72 2.40
CA ILE A 72 -0.51 4.85 3.67
C ILE A 72 0.42 5.52 4.68
N PRO A 73 0.07 6.67 5.29
CA PRO A 73 0.86 7.24 6.37
C PRO A 73 1.01 6.23 7.51
N ALA A 74 2.25 5.90 7.89
CA ALA A 74 2.52 4.84 8.86
C ALA A 74 1.94 5.15 10.26
N GLU A 75 1.70 6.42 10.55
CA GLU A 75 1.09 6.89 11.80
C GLU A 75 -0.43 6.70 11.87
N LEU A 76 -1.08 6.44 10.73
CA LEU A 76 -2.50 6.13 10.65
C LEU A 76 -2.76 4.61 10.56
N VAL A 77 -1.69 3.80 10.57
CA VAL A 77 -1.79 2.35 10.51
C VAL A 77 -2.11 1.80 11.89
N GLU A 78 -3.25 1.12 11.99
CA GLU A 78 -3.69 0.46 13.22
C GLU A 78 -3.14 -0.97 13.30
N GLU A 79 -3.16 -1.69 12.18
CA GLU A 79 -2.82 -3.11 12.14
C GLU A 79 -2.21 -3.50 10.79
N ILE A 80 -1.18 -4.34 10.82
CA ILE A 80 -0.67 -5.04 9.64
C ILE A 80 -0.67 -6.54 9.91
N LYS A 81 -1.33 -7.29 9.03
CA LYS A 81 -1.32 -8.74 8.99
C LYS A 81 -0.55 -9.23 7.76
N LEU A 82 0.40 -10.12 7.97
CA LEU A 82 1.01 -10.90 6.90
C LEU A 82 -0.01 -11.94 6.44
N ILE A 83 -0.30 -11.97 5.15
CA ILE A 83 -1.16 -12.98 4.52
C ILE A 83 -0.29 -14.09 3.94
N LEU A 84 0.69 -13.74 3.11
CA LEU A 84 1.64 -14.67 2.52
C LEU A 84 3.06 -14.07 2.55
N PRO A 85 4.08 -14.85 2.91
CA PRO A 85 5.47 -14.40 2.85
C PRO A 85 5.94 -14.25 1.40
N ARG A 86 6.93 -13.37 1.18
CA ARG A 86 7.55 -13.10 -0.14
C ARG A 86 7.78 -14.35 -0.98
N ASP A 87 8.34 -15.41 -0.38
CA ASP A 87 8.75 -16.62 -1.10
C ASP A 87 7.53 -17.38 -1.67
N GLU A 88 6.38 -17.32 -0.99
CA GLU A 88 5.13 -17.87 -1.52
C GLU A 88 4.51 -16.95 -2.56
N VAL A 89 4.58 -15.63 -2.34
CA VAL A 89 4.05 -14.65 -3.30
C VAL A 89 4.83 -14.69 -4.60
N SER A 90 6.15 -14.91 -4.58
CA SER A 90 6.97 -14.89 -5.79
C SER A 90 6.74 -16.08 -6.72
N HIS A 91 6.23 -17.19 -6.19
CA HIS A 91 5.74 -18.32 -6.99
C HIS A 91 4.43 -18.00 -7.73
N ILE A 92 3.67 -17.01 -7.26
CA ILE A 92 2.36 -16.61 -7.82
C ILE A 92 2.51 -15.36 -8.71
N ILE A 93 3.33 -14.40 -8.26
CA ILE A 93 3.56 -13.09 -8.89
C ILE A 93 5.06 -12.96 -9.16
N GLY A 94 5.50 -13.35 -10.36
CA GLY A 94 6.91 -13.39 -10.73
C GLY A 94 7.62 -12.03 -10.64
N GLU A 95 6.89 -10.91 -10.75
CA GLU A 95 7.42 -9.55 -10.60
C GLU A 95 7.94 -9.28 -9.19
N VAL A 96 7.53 -10.06 -8.19
CA VAL A 96 8.05 -9.98 -6.82
C VAL A 96 9.53 -10.33 -6.76
N GLU A 97 10.00 -11.28 -7.58
CA GLU A 97 11.43 -11.61 -7.70
C GLU A 97 12.25 -10.41 -8.19
N ALA A 98 11.66 -9.60 -9.07
CA ALA A 98 12.30 -8.42 -9.62
C ALA A 98 12.24 -7.18 -8.69
N LEU A 99 11.65 -7.27 -7.50
CA LEU A 99 11.57 -6.14 -6.57
C LEU A 99 12.96 -5.73 -6.07
N SER A 100 13.46 -4.61 -6.60
CA SER A 100 14.72 -4.01 -6.19
C SER A 100 14.52 -2.89 -5.14
N ARG A 101 15.62 -2.23 -4.76
CA ARG A 101 15.56 -1.01 -3.93
C ARG A 101 14.74 0.10 -4.59
N ARG A 102 14.75 0.20 -5.93
CA ARG A 102 14.01 1.20 -6.70
C ARG A 102 12.83 0.54 -7.41
N ILE A 103 11.63 1.04 -7.14
CA ILE A 103 10.37 0.53 -7.72
C ILE A 103 9.78 1.62 -8.60
N ARG A 104 9.24 1.24 -9.77
CA ARG A 104 8.49 2.15 -10.64
C ARG A 104 7.02 2.09 -10.22
N LEU A 105 6.52 3.20 -9.68
CA LEU A 105 5.11 3.35 -9.33
C LEU A 105 4.37 4.00 -10.51
N ARG A 106 3.24 3.41 -10.91
CA ARG A 106 2.33 4.02 -11.87
C ARG A 106 1.75 5.29 -11.27
N LYS A 107 1.84 6.41 -11.99
CA LYS A 107 1.11 7.62 -11.61
C LYS A 107 -0.35 7.42 -11.98
N HIS A 108 -1.24 7.41 -10.99
CA HIS A 108 -2.67 7.42 -11.26
C HIS A 108 -3.03 8.77 -11.93
N ARG A 109 -3.59 8.73 -13.14
CA ARG A 109 -4.12 9.93 -13.80
C ARG A 109 -5.58 10.10 -13.35
N ARG A 110 -5.93 11.29 -12.83
CA ARG A 110 -7.34 11.65 -12.56
C ARG A 110 -8.15 11.42 -13.84
N GLY A 111 -9.09 10.48 -13.81
CA GLY A 111 -9.96 10.12 -14.94
C GLY A 111 -9.92 8.64 -15.38
N GLU A 112 -9.06 7.79 -14.79
CA GLU A 112 -8.96 6.36 -15.15
C GLU A 112 -9.79 5.43 -14.27
N ALA A 113 -10.41 5.92 -13.19
CA ALA A 113 -11.37 5.15 -12.42
C ALA A 113 -12.67 5.02 -13.23
N ARG A 114 -12.83 3.89 -13.92
CA ARG A 114 -14.13 3.48 -14.45
C ARG A 114 -14.99 3.07 -13.25
N ASP A 115 -16.21 3.60 -13.18
CA ASP A 115 -17.22 3.11 -12.26
C ASP A 115 -17.45 1.62 -12.53
N VAL A 116 -16.88 0.77 -11.69
CA VAL A 116 -17.15 -0.66 -11.71
C VAL A 116 -18.39 -0.88 -10.86
N HIS A 117 -19.56 -0.96 -11.51
CA HIS A 117 -20.75 -1.47 -10.86
C HIS A 117 -20.56 -2.97 -10.60
N VAL A 118 -20.51 -3.33 -9.31
CA VAL A 118 -20.58 -4.72 -8.86
C VAL A 118 -22.07 -5.03 -8.71
N TYR A 119 -22.57 -5.96 -9.53
CA TYR A 119 -23.96 -6.47 -9.48
C TYR A 119 -24.14 -7.49 -8.36
#